data_AF-A0A945ZW34-F1
#
_entry.id   AF-A0A945ZW34-F1
#
_cell.length_a   1.000
_cell.length_b   1.000
_cell.length_c   1.000
_cell.angle_alpha   90.00
_cell.angle_beta   90.00
_cell.angle_gamma   90.00
#
_symmetry.space_group_name_H-M   'P 1'
#
loop_
_entity.id
_entity.type
_entity.pdbx_description
1 polymer ?
#
loop_
_entity_poly.entity_id
_entity_poly.type
_entity_poly.pdbx_seq_one_letter_code
_entity_poly.pdbx_strand_id
1 'polypeptide(L)'
;MIRYIKIEDENKRDAEITFKSVTQKNTVYLALENGKKPINKKVIKSSKDFTLENLIGKTEPSQEDYDSFSEKLISEDKEIDFELFGKFIDKTDRIYTDKNLNPV
;
A
#
# COMPACT_ATOMS: atom_id res chain seq x y z
N MET A 1 -25.17 8.51 -14.61
CA MET A 1 -26.61 8.35 -14.34
C MET A 1 -26.98 6.90 -14.59
N ILE A 2 -27.47 6.19 -13.58
CA ILE A 2 -27.81 4.76 -13.68
C ILE A 2 -29.19 4.65 -14.34
N ARG A 3 -29.33 3.79 -15.36
CA ARG A 3 -30.61 3.53 -16.02
C ARG A 3 -31.23 2.26 -15.42
N TYR A 4 -32.53 2.26 -15.22
CA TYR A 4 -33.28 1.10 -14.74
C TYR A 4 -34.54 0.93 -15.59
N ILE A 5 -34.93 -0.32 -15.81
CA ILE A 5 -36.24 -0.69 -16.38
C ILE A 5 -36.99 -1.45 -15.29
N LYS A 6 -38.21 -0.99 -14.98
CA LYS A 6 -39.14 -1.67 -14.07
C LYS A 6 -40.14 -2.44 -14.92
N ILE A 7 -40.33 -3.71 -14.58
CA ILE A 7 -41.27 -4.60 -15.24
C ILE A 7 -42.21 -5.12 -14.15
N GLU A 8 -43.51 -4.95 -14.34
CA GLU A 8 -44.56 -5.46 -13.46
C GLU A 8 -45.51 -6.31 -14.30
N ASP A 9 -45.91 -7.48 -13.80
CA ASP A 9 -46.96 -8.32 -14.40
C ASP A 9 -48.34 -8.00 -13.80
N GLU A 10 -49.42 -8.37 -14.48
CA GLU A 10 -50.82 -8.25 -14.02
C GLU A 10 -51.07 -8.78 -12.58
N ASN A 11 -50.26 -9.71 -12.10
CA ASN A 11 -50.24 -10.25 -10.73
C ASN A 11 -49.39 -9.43 -9.74
N LYS A 12 -48.95 -8.22 -10.12
CA LYS A 12 -48.09 -7.32 -9.32
C LYS A 12 -46.74 -7.92 -8.94
N ARG A 13 -46.17 -8.75 -9.81
CA ARG A 13 -44.82 -9.28 -9.62
C ARG A 13 -43.82 -8.32 -10.25
N ASP A 14 -42.98 -7.73 -9.40
CA ASP A 14 -42.00 -6.74 -9.81
C ASP A 14 -40.65 -7.38 -10.13
N ALA A 15 -40.06 -6.95 -11.25
CA ALA A 15 -38.68 -7.21 -11.60
C ALA A 15 -37.99 -5.89 -12.01
N GLU A 16 -36.78 -5.67 -11.49
CA GLU A 16 -35.96 -4.51 -11.83
C GLU A 16 -34.71 -4.96 -12.59
N ILE A 17 -34.49 -4.38 -13.77
CA ILE A 17 -33.25 -4.54 -14.53
C ILE A 17 -32.42 -3.27 -14.38
N THR A 18 -31.32 -3.38 -13.62
CA THR A 18 -30.38 -2.27 -13.41
C THR A 18 -29.22 -2.34 -14.38
N PHE A 19 -29.01 -1.28 -15.18
CA PHE A 19 -27.84 -1.18 -16.06
C PHE A 19 -26.64 -0.63 -15.27
N LYS A 20 -25.75 -1.51 -14.83
CA LYS A 20 -24.42 -1.11 -14.35
C LYS A 20 -23.47 -1.00 -15.53
N SER A 21 -22.96 0.21 -15.78
CA SER A 21 -21.79 0.38 -16.64
C SER A 21 -20.59 -0.22 -15.91
N VAL A 22 -20.03 -1.29 -16.46
CA VAL A 22 -18.74 -1.82 -16.02
C VAL A 22 -17.69 -0.94 -16.68
N THR A 23 -17.00 -0.11 -15.91
CA THR A 23 -15.86 0.64 -16.43
C THR A 23 -14.79 -0.36 -16.89
N GLN A 24 -14.48 -0.34 -18.18
CA GLN A 24 -13.41 -1.14 -18.72
C GLN A 24 -12.10 -0.67 -18.08
N LYS A 25 -11.45 -1.55 -17.32
CA LYS A 25 -10.16 -1.23 -16.71
C LYS A 25 -9.15 -0.99 -17.83
N ASN A 26 -8.32 0.05 -17.69
CA ASN A 26 -7.27 0.34 -18.67
C ASN A 26 -6.44 -0.93 -18.96
N THR A 27 -6.34 -1.26 -20.25
CA THR A 27 -5.54 -2.39 -20.74
C THR A 27 -4.05 -2.09 -20.76
N VAL A 28 -3.68 -0.81 -20.79
CA VAL A 28 -2.30 -0.31 -20.78
C VAL A 28 -1.91 0.11 -19.37
N TYR A 29 -0.77 -0.37 -18.88
CA TYR A 29 -0.15 0.00 -17.61
C TYR A 29 1.36 0.14 -17.78
N LEU A 30 1.98 1.04 -17.01
CA LEU A 30 3.45 1.11 -16.91
C LEU A 30 3.94 -0.16 -16.22
N ALA A 31 4.95 -0.82 -16.78
CA ALA A 31 5.56 -2.03 -16.21
C ALA A 31 6.89 -1.70 -15.54
N LEU A 32 7.29 -2.53 -14.58
CA LEU A 32 8.65 -2.54 -14.04
C LEU A 32 9.63 -2.98 -15.15
N GLU A 33 10.94 -2.73 -14.97
CA GLU A 33 11.98 -3.10 -15.96
C GLU A 33 11.95 -4.58 -16.34
N ASN A 34 11.48 -5.45 -15.44
CA ASN A 34 11.28 -6.87 -15.67
C ASN A 34 9.96 -7.23 -16.40
N GLY A 35 9.23 -6.25 -16.91
CA GLY A 35 7.95 -6.41 -17.61
C GLY A 35 6.75 -6.71 -16.71
N LYS A 36 6.93 -6.84 -15.38
CA LYS A 36 5.82 -7.12 -14.45
C LYS A 36 4.99 -5.87 -14.18
N LYS A 37 3.70 -6.06 -13.94
CA LYS A 37 2.79 -5.00 -13.53
C LYS A 37 3.18 -4.50 -12.13
N PRO A 38 3.34 -3.18 -11.91
CA PRO A 38 3.57 -2.62 -10.60
C PRO A 38 2.36 -2.86 -9.71
N ILE A 39 2.63 -3.31 -8.49
CA ILE A 39 1.61 -3.60 -7.49
C ILE A 39 1.58 -2.42 -6.53
N ASN A 40 0.49 -1.65 -6.57
CA ASN A 40 0.28 -0.58 -5.60
C ASN A 40 -0.28 -1.19 -4.31
N LYS A 41 0.49 -1.11 -3.21
CA LYS A 41 0.00 -1.45 -1.86
C LYS A 41 -0.44 -0.17 -1.16
N LYS A 42 -1.67 -0.14 -0.64
CA LYS A 42 -2.15 0.97 0.21
C LYS A 42 -1.72 0.70 1.64
N VAL A 43 -0.81 1.53 2.15
CA VAL A 43 -0.38 1.45 3.56
C VAL A 43 -1.29 2.32 4.42
N ILE A 44 -1.83 1.74 5.49
CA ILE A 44 -2.58 2.48 6.50
C ILE A 44 -1.62 2.78 7.64
N LYS A 45 -1.09 4.02 7.67
CA LYS A 45 -0.07 4.49 8.63
C LYS A 45 -0.53 4.42 10.11
N SER A 46 -1.80 4.16 10.38
CA SER A 46 -2.42 4.14 11.71
C SER A 46 -2.86 2.75 12.18
N SER A 47 -2.40 1.66 11.57
CA SER A 47 -2.67 0.32 12.13
C SER A 47 -1.86 0.13 13.41
N LYS A 48 -2.45 -0.55 14.41
CA LYS A 48 -1.74 -0.91 15.64
C LYS A 48 -0.50 -1.77 15.37
N ASP A 49 -0.48 -2.49 14.26
CA ASP A 49 0.64 -3.39 13.91
C ASP A 49 1.92 -2.63 13.54
N PHE A 50 1.83 -1.34 13.21
CA PHE A 50 2.92 -0.51 12.70
C PHE A 50 3.44 0.50 13.73
N THR A 51 3.21 0.26 15.03
CA THR A 51 3.79 1.10 16.08
C THR A 51 5.25 0.73 16.33
N LEU A 52 6.03 1.68 16.84
CA LEU A 52 7.46 1.48 17.13
C LEU A 52 7.70 0.33 18.12
N GLU A 53 6.81 0.17 19.10
CA GLU A 53 6.89 -0.94 20.07
C GLU A 53 6.76 -2.31 19.37
N ASN A 54 5.86 -2.40 18.39
CA ASN A 54 5.66 -3.62 17.60
C ASN A 54 6.78 -3.86 16.59
N LEU A 55 7.35 -2.80 16.02
CA LEU A 55 8.53 -2.87 15.14
C LEU A 55 9.78 -3.36 15.89
N ILE A 56 9.98 -2.89 17.13
CA ILE A 56 11.09 -3.30 18.01
C ILE A 56 10.79 -4.68 18.64
N GLY A 57 9.51 -5.05 18.77
CA GLY A 57 9.08 -6.31 19.38
C GLY A 57 9.09 -6.27 20.91
N LYS A 58 9.04 -5.08 21.52
CA LYS A 58 9.06 -4.85 22.97
C LYS A 58 7.95 -3.90 23.39
N THR A 59 7.24 -4.22 24.47
CA THR A 59 6.14 -3.39 25.00
C THR A 59 6.62 -2.08 25.62
N GLU A 60 7.82 -2.05 26.20
CA GLU A 60 8.48 -0.86 26.74
C GLU A 60 9.95 -0.86 26.27
N PRO A 61 10.25 -0.25 25.12
CA PRO A 61 11.63 -0.18 24.61
C PRO A 61 12.49 0.78 25.45
N SER A 62 13.73 0.40 25.73
CA SER A 62 14.71 1.31 26.34
C SER A 62 15.32 2.25 25.29
N GLN A 63 16.07 3.27 25.72
CA GLN A 63 16.80 4.14 24.79
C GLN A 63 17.79 3.34 23.92
N GLU A 64 18.49 2.36 24.50
CA GLU A 64 19.41 1.49 23.75
C GLU A 64 18.70 0.66 22.67
N ASP A 65 17.45 0.26 22.91
CA ASP A 65 16.65 -0.47 21.92
C ASP A 65 16.29 0.42 20.72
N TYR A 66 15.97 1.70 20.97
CA TYR A 66 15.74 2.67 19.90
C TYR A 66 17.00 2.98 19.11
N ASP A 67 18.14 3.12 19.79
CA ASP A 67 19.42 3.39 19.15
C ASP A 67 19.83 2.21 18.27
N SER A 68 19.73 0.97 18.78
CA SER A 68 20.01 -0.24 18.02
C SER A 68 19.09 -0.43 16.81
N PHE A 69 17.79 -0.14 16.98
CA PHE A 69 16.83 -0.17 15.87
C PHE A 69 17.17 0.85 14.78
N SER A 70 17.56 2.06 15.18
CA SER A 70 17.93 3.14 14.25
C SER A 70 19.18 2.79 13.44
N GLU A 71 20.23 2.29 14.10
CA GLU A 71 21.45 1.82 13.43
C GLU A 71 21.16 0.70 12.43
N LYS A 72 20.32 -0.26 12.83
CA LYS A 72 19.91 -1.35 11.95
C LYS A 72 19.16 -0.83 10.72
N LEU A 73 18.22 0.08 10.90
CA LEU A 73 17.42 0.68 9.83
C LEU A 73 18.30 1.40 8.81
N ILE A 74 19.30 2.14 9.30
CA ILE A 74 20.27 2.84 8.46
C ILE A 74 21.15 1.84 7.70
N SER A 75 21.61 0.77 8.36
CA SER A 75 22.51 -0.24 7.75
C SER A 75 21.82 -1.09 6.67
N GLU A 76 20.52 -1.34 6.80
CA GLU A 76 19.74 -2.18 5.88
C GLU A 76 19.13 -1.36 4.71
N ASP A 77 19.12 -0.02 4.81
CA ASP A 77 18.61 0.87 3.76
C ASP A 77 19.62 0.98 2.60
N LYS A 78 19.30 0.26 1.51
CA LYS A 78 20.10 0.25 0.28
C LYS A 78 20.11 1.59 -0.47
N GLU A 79 19.25 2.54 -0.11
CA GLU A 79 19.27 3.89 -0.66
C GLU A 79 20.24 4.82 0.07
N ILE A 80 20.71 4.43 1.25
CA ILE A 80 21.72 5.18 2.01
C ILE A 80 23.11 4.74 1.55
N ASP A 81 23.65 5.48 0.58
CA ASP A 81 25.03 5.34 0.15
C ASP A 81 25.92 6.33 0.93
N PHE A 82 26.72 5.79 1.86
CA PHE A 82 27.66 6.57 2.67
C PHE A 82 28.93 6.97 1.91
N GLU A 83 29.25 6.32 0.79
CA GLU A 83 30.41 6.68 -0.03
C GLU A 83 30.03 7.74 -1.07
N LEU A 84 28.80 7.67 -1.59
CA LEU A 84 28.24 8.59 -2.57
C LEU A 84 27.34 9.64 -1.88
N PHE A 85 27.91 10.45 -0.99
CA PHE A 85 27.23 11.62 -0.41
C PHE A 85 26.73 12.58 -1.51
N GLY A 86 25.53 12.40 -2.06
CA GLY A 86 25.09 13.33 -3.10
C GLY A 86 23.80 13.11 -3.86
N LYS A 87 23.01 12.05 -3.63
CA LYS A 87 21.73 11.91 -4.34
C LYS A 87 20.62 11.37 -3.46
N PHE A 88 20.02 12.28 -2.69
CA PHE A 88 18.79 12.01 -1.96
C PHE A 88 17.60 12.24 -2.89
N ILE A 89 16.70 11.27 -2.99
CA ILE A 89 15.38 11.49 -3.59
C ILE A 89 14.57 12.28 -2.56
N ASP A 90 14.32 13.56 -2.86
CA ASP A 90 13.45 14.41 -2.03
C ASP A 90 11.97 14.23 -2.44
N LYS A 91 11.05 14.61 -1.56
CA LYS A 91 9.58 14.60 -1.79
C LYS A 91 8.94 13.24 -2.06
N THR A 92 9.57 12.15 -1.64
CA THR A 92 8.98 10.81 -1.67
C THR A 92 8.73 10.28 -0.26
N ASP A 93 7.53 9.79 0.00
CA ASP A 93 7.22 9.05 1.24
C ASP A 93 7.98 7.72 1.21
N ARG A 94 8.88 7.51 2.18
CA ARG A 94 9.55 6.21 2.37
C ARG A 94 8.58 5.24 3.05
N ILE A 95 8.52 4.00 2.54
CA ILE A 95 7.71 2.92 3.10
C ILE A 95 8.69 1.80 3.48
N TYR A 96 8.79 1.51 4.76
CA TYR A 96 9.59 0.38 5.24
C TYR A 96 8.83 -0.92 4.95
N THR A 97 9.57 -1.97 4.58
CA THR A 97 8.97 -3.27 4.28
C THR A 97 9.71 -4.41 4.95
N ASP A 98 8.98 -5.47 5.29
CA ASP A 98 9.59 -6.74 5.69
C ASP A 98 10.33 -7.42 4.52
N LYS A 99 10.98 -8.56 4.79
CA LYS A 99 11.68 -9.37 3.77
C LYS A 99 10.76 -9.85 2.64
N ASN A 100 9.44 -9.82 2.84
CA ASN A 100 8.41 -10.24 1.89
C ASN A 100 7.75 -9.04 1.18
N LEU A 101 8.32 -7.84 1.30
CA LEU A 101 7.82 -6.59 0.71
C LEU A 101 6.44 -6.17 1.25
N ASN A 102 6.07 -6.60 2.45
CA ASN A 102 4.89 -6.09 3.15
C ASN A 102 5.26 -4.81 3.90
N PRO A 103 4.44 -3.76 3.80
CA PRO A 103 4.69 -2.51 4.51
C PRO A 103 4.68 -2.76 6.02
N VAL A 104 5.59 -2.10 6.73
CA VAL A 104 5.68 -2.05 8.20
C VAL A 104 5.68 -0.61 8.69
#